data_AF-A0A142X153-F1
#
_entry.id   AF-A0A142X153-F1
#
_cell.length_a   1.000
_cell.length_b   1.000
_cell.length_c   1.000
_cell.angle_alpha   90.00
_cell.angle_beta   90.00
_cell.angle_gamma   90.00
#
_symmetry.space_group_name_H-M   'P 1'
#
loop_
_entity.id
_entity.type
_entity.pdbx_description
1 polymer ?
#
loop_
_entity_poly.entity_id
_entity_poly.type
_entity_poly.pdbx_seq_one_letter_code
_entity_poly.pdbx_strand_id
1 'polypeptide(L)'
;MRDRWQDLRVGDRVRLLRVPESDLRQREHELRVGTEMPGWTADTLERILAIDPVVTIDRIDEYGAPWFSYELIGADGEPEHHYLAITEDESWELVEDPGVP
;
A
#
# COMPACT_ATOMS: atom_id res chain seq x y z
N MET A 1 9.73 16.81 -11.61
CA MET A 1 10.12 15.39 -11.78
C MET A 1 8.83 14.60 -11.71
N ARG A 2 8.67 13.56 -12.53
CA ARG A 2 7.57 12.61 -12.33
C ARG A 2 8.07 11.54 -11.38
N ASP A 3 7.22 11.14 -10.45
CA ASP A 3 7.49 10.04 -9.55
C ASP A 3 7.29 8.71 -10.32
N ARG A 4 8.11 7.69 -10.05
CA ARG A 4 8.08 6.37 -10.71
C ARG A 4 6.75 5.66 -10.52
N TRP A 5 6.04 5.89 -9.42
CA TRP A 5 4.72 5.30 -9.21
C TRP A 5 3.75 5.69 -10.34
N GLN A 6 3.95 6.83 -11.01
CA GLN A 6 3.12 7.26 -12.13
C GLN A 6 3.26 6.39 -13.38
N ASP A 7 4.30 5.56 -13.45
CA ASP A 7 4.53 4.64 -14.56
C ASP A 7 3.90 3.26 -14.33
N LEU A 8 3.42 2.98 -13.11
CA LEU A 8 2.73 1.73 -12.77
C LEU A 8 1.40 1.61 -13.53
N ARG A 9 1.05 0.38 -13.86
CA ARG A 9 -0.16 0.01 -14.61
C ARG A 9 -0.94 -1.05 -13.88
N VAL A 10 -2.24 -1.12 -14.17
CA VAL A 10 -3.06 -2.26 -13.73
C VAL A 10 -2.44 -3.56 -14.23
N GLY A 11 -2.27 -4.51 -13.31
CA GLY A 11 -1.61 -5.80 -13.55
C GLY A 11 -0.14 -5.84 -13.15
N ASP A 12 0.51 -4.70 -12.93
CA ASP A 12 1.88 -4.69 -12.41
C ASP A 12 1.91 -5.26 -10.99
N ARG A 13 2.93 -6.08 -10.71
CA ARG A 13 3.19 -6.60 -9.38
C ARG A 13 4.29 -5.78 -8.74
N VAL A 14 4.08 -5.34 -7.52
CA VAL A 14 5.06 -4.57 -6.74
C VAL A 14 5.31 -5.25 -5.40
N ARG A 15 6.55 -5.18 -4.93
CA ARG A 15 6.93 -5.60 -3.59
C ARG A 15 7.02 -4.37 -2.71
N LEU A 16 6.19 -4.33 -1.67
CA LEU A 16 6.27 -3.33 -0.60
C LEU A 16 7.53 -3.58 0.23
N LEU A 17 8.30 -2.52 0.44
CA LEU A 17 9.58 -2.57 1.16
C LEU A 17 9.42 -2.07 2.61
N ARG A 18 8.52 -1.11 2.81
CA ARG A 18 8.25 -0.44 4.09
C ARG A 18 6.95 0.35 4.02
N VAL A 19 6.45 0.78 5.18
CA VAL A 19 5.40 1.80 5.25
C VAL A 19 5.97 3.13 4.73
N PRO A 20 5.26 3.86 3.86
CA PRO A 20 5.67 5.20 3.43
C PRO A 20 5.84 6.17 4.61
N GLU A 21 6.80 7.08 4.53
CA GLU A 21 7.05 8.09 5.57
C GLU A 21 5.86 9.04 5.73
N SER A 22 5.10 9.31 4.66
CA SER A 22 3.84 10.05 4.70
C SER A 22 2.81 9.41 5.63
N ASP A 23 2.61 8.10 5.52
CA ASP A 23 1.64 7.36 6.34
C ASP A 23 2.07 7.28 7.81
N LEU A 24 3.38 7.16 8.07
CA LEU A 24 3.92 7.23 9.43
C LEU A 24 3.69 8.60 10.06
N ARG A 25 3.95 9.69 9.32
CA ARG A 25 3.67 11.06 9.80
C ARG A 25 2.18 11.32 9.99
N GLN A 26 1.34 10.76 9.12
CA GLN A 26 -0.11 10.84 9.27
C GLN A 26 -0.56 10.13 10.55
N ARG A 27 -0.09 8.91 10.81
CA ARG A 27 -0.36 8.19 12.08
C ARG A 27 0.03 9.02 13.29
N GLU A 28 1.23 9.61 13.32
CA GLU A 28 1.67 10.49 14.41
C GLU A 28 0.75 11.70 14.62
N HIS A 29 0.26 12.28 13.53
CA HIS A 29 -0.70 13.39 13.60
C HIS A 29 -2.05 12.93 14.16
N GLU A 30 -2.60 11.84 13.66
CA GLU A 30 -3.89 11.27 14.09
C GLU A 30 -3.88 10.89 15.58
N LEU A 31 -2.78 10.30 16.04
CA LEU A 31 -2.56 10.03 17.47
C LEU A 31 -2.57 11.33 18.31
N ARG A 32 -1.96 12.41 17.78
CA ARG A 32 -1.89 13.70 18.48
C ARG A 32 -3.24 14.40 18.57
N VAL A 33 -4.08 14.28 17.54
CA VAL A 33 -5.40 14.95 17.51
C VAL A 33 -6.54 14.07 18.05
N GLY A 34 -6.27 12.80 18.37
CA GLY A 34 -7.23 11.89 18.98
C GLY A 34 -8.28 11.37 17.99
N THR A 35 -7.87 11.09 16.75
CA THR A 35 -8.73 10.44 15.74
C THR A 35 -9.24 9.08 16.24
N GLU A 36 -10.46 8.70 15.88
CA GLU A 36 -11.13 7.47 16.33
C GLU A 36 -10.37 6.18 15.99
N MET A 37 -9.61 6.17 14.90
CA MET A 37 -8.77 5.04 14.44
C MET A 37 -7.44 5.55 13.86
N PRO A 38 -6.51 6.00 14.71
CA PRO A 38 -5.28 6.61 14.25
C PRO A 38 -4.34 5.55 13.67
N GLY A 39 -3.74 5.83 12.51
CA GLY A 39 -2.75 4.96 11.89
C GLY A 39 -3.31 3.78 11.11
N TRP A 40 -4.61 3.71 10.86
CA TRP A 40 -5.24 2.57 10.18
C TRP A 40 -4.50 2.14 8.90
N THR A 41 -4.12 3.11 8.06
CA THR A 41 -3.35 2.86 6.83
C THR A 41 -1.96 2.27 7.13
N ALA A 42 -1.22 2.87 8.04
CA ALA A 42 0.13 2.42 8.41
C ALA A 42 0.09 1.02 9.02
N ASP A 43 -0.84 0.75 9.93
CA ASP A 43 -1.00 -0.54 10.60
C ASP A 43 -1.41 -1.65 9.59
N THR A 44 -2.24 -1.30 8.61
CA THR A 44 -2.60 -2.20 7.51
C THR A 44 -1.39 -2.56 6.65
N LEU A 45 -0.56 -1.58 6.29
CA LEU A 45 0.68 -1.82 5.54
C LEU A 45 1.67 -2.66 6.34
N GLU A 46 1.82 -2.42 7.64
CA GLU A 46 2.66 -3.23 8.54
C GLU A 46 2.20 -4.70 8.56
N ARG A 47 0.88 -4.95 8.59
CA ARG A 47 0.31 -6.32 8.50
C ARG A 47 0.62 -6.98 7.16
N ILE A 48 0.44 -6.27 6.05
CA ILE A 48 0.73 -6.82 4.70
C ILE A 48 2.22 -7.16 4.58
N LEU A 49 3.10 -6.26 5.01
CA LEU A 49 4.56 -6.47 5.01
C LEU A 49 4.98 -7.72 5.81
N ALA A 50 4.25 -8.06 6.87
CA ALA A 50 4.52 -9.23 7.71
C ALA A 50 4.00 -10.56 7.12
N ILE A 51 3.07 -10.52 6.17
CA ILE A 51 2.41 -11.71 5.59
C ILE A 51 2.96 -12.00 4.20
N ASP A 52 2.63 -11.14 3.22
CA ASP A 52 3.10 -11.22 1.85
C ASP A 52 3.18 -9.79 1.29
N PRO A 53 4.38 -9.21 1.16
CA PRO A 53 4.55 -7.84 0.73
C PRO A 53 4.38 -7.67 -0.79
N VAL A 54 4.10 -8.72 -1.57
CA VAL A 54 3.89 -8.59 -3.02
C VAL A 54 2.41 -8.38 -3.31
N VAL A 55 2.08 -7.24 -3.90
CA VAL A 55 0.71 -6.84 -4.25
C VAL A 55 0.59 -6.59 -5.75
N THR A 56 -0.64 -6.65 -6.27
CA THR A 56 -0.93 -6.38 -7.68
C THR A 56 -1.72 -5.09 -7.78
N ILE A 57 -1.30 -4.19 -8.66
CA ILE A 57 -2.06 -2.97 -8.95
C ILE A 57 -3.36 -3.37 -9.66
N ASP A 58 -4.51 -3.06 -9.06
CA ASP A 58 -5.83 -3.45 -9.58
C ASP A 58 -6.60 -2.28 -10.21
N ARG A 59 -6.24 -1.04 -9.87
CA ARG A 59 -6.85 0.15 -10.44
C ARG A 59 -5.88 1.32 -10.45
N ILE A 60 -6.12 2.23 -11.39
CA ILE A 60 -5.57 3.59 -11.40
C ILE A 60 -6.75 4.54 -11.22
N ASP A 61 -6.68 5.47 -10.27
CA ASP A 61 -7.77 6.42 -10.03
C ASP A 61 -7.80 7.60 -11.02
N GLU A 62 -8.76 8.51 -10.87
CA GLU A 62 -8.93 9.67 -11.76
C GLU A 62 -7.76 10.66 -11.73
N TYR A 63 -6.90 10.60 -10.70
CA TYR A 63 -5.70 11.42 -10.55
C TYR A 63 -4.44 10.71 -11.05
N GLY A 64 -4.57 9.47 -11.53
CA GLY A 64 -3.46 8.65 -11.99
C GLY A 64 -2.75 7.87 -10.88
N ALA A 65 -3.25 7.88 -9.64
CA ALA A 65 -2.63 7.15 -8.55
C ALA A 65 -2.92 5.63 -8.68
N PRO A 66 -1.91 4.76 -8.58
CA PRO A 66 -2.08 3.32 -8.58
C PRO A 66 -2.53 2.82 -7.22
N TRP A 67 -3.47 1.89 -7.22
CA TRP A 67 -4.00 1.25 -6.02
C TRP A 67 -3.97 -0.27 -6.13
N PHE A 68 -3.91 -0.90 -4.97
CA PHE A 68 -4.10 -2.34 -4.81
C PHE A 68 -5.14 -2.60 -3.72
N SER A 69 -5.82 -3.74 -3.82
CA SER A 69 -6.66 -4.32 -2.78
C SER A 69 -5.96 -5.44 -2.05
N TYR A 70 -6.28 -5.61 -0.78
CA TYR A 70 -5.78 -6.71 0.04
C TYR A 70 -6.84 -7.13 1.06
N GLU A 71 -7.03 -8.43 1.23
CA GLU A 71 -7.90 -8.98 2.26
C GLU A 71 -7.06 -9.41 3.47
N LEU A 72 -7.36 -8.87 4.64
CA LEU A 72 -6.74 -9.26 5.91
C LEU A 72 -7.78 -9.86 6.85
N ILE A 73 -7.38 -10.81 7.68
CA ILE A 73 -8.25 -11.30 8.76
C ILE A 73 -8.17 -10.31 9.93
N GLY A 74 -9.29 -9.65 10.23
CA GLY A 74 -9.47 -8.70 11.31
C GLY A 74 -9.31 -9.31 12.70
N ALA A 75 -9.27 -8.46 13.73
CA ALA A 75 -9.11 -8.89 15.11
C ALA A 75 -10.33 -9.68 15.64
N ASP A 76 -11.50 -9.48 15.03
CA ASP A 76 -12.73 -10.23 15.28
C ASP A 76 -12.80 -11.57 14.53
N GLY A 77 -11.80 -11.86 13.69
CA GLY A 77 -11.73 -13.06 12.86
C GLY A 77 -12.44 -12.94 11.51
N GLU A 78 -13.04 -11.79 11.20
CA GLU A 78 -13.74 -11.58 9.94
C GLU A 78 -12.81 -10.98 8.85
N PRO A 79 -13.08 -11.21 7.56
CA PRO A 79 -12.30 -10.62 6.47
C PRO A 79 -12.51 -9.10 6.36
N GLU A 80 -11.41 -8.34 6.39
CA GLU A 80 -11.36 -6.91 6.14
C GLU A 80 -10.82 -6.64 4.73
N HIS A 81 -11.57 -5.89 3.93
CA HIS A 81 -11.15 -5.48 2.59
C HIS A 81 -10.50 -4.10 2.63
N HIS A 82 -9.22 -4.03 2.25
CA HIS A 82 -8.45 -2.80 2.23
C HIS A 82 -8.15 -2.38 0.81
N TYR A 83 -8.13 -1.06 0.57
CA TYR A 83 -7.69 -0.48 -0.69
C TYR A 83 -6.67 0.61 -0.38
N LEU A 84 -5.46 0.47 -0.92
CA LEU A 84 -4.32 1.29 -0.58
C LEU A 84 -3.67 1.83 -1.85
N ALA A 85 -3.25 3.09 -1.82
CA ALA A 85 -2.54 3.72 -2.93
C ALA A 85 -1.02 3.50 -2.78
N ILE A 86 -0.31 3.47 -3.91
CA ILE A 86 1.15 3.56 -3.96
C ILE A 86 1.53 5.03 -4.16
N THR A 87 2.35 5.57 -3.25
CA THR A 87 2.64 7.02 -3.18
C THR A 87 4.13 7.37 -3.16
N GLU A 88 4.95 6.65 -2.40
CA GLU A 88 6.39 6.93 -2.25
C GLU A 88 7.24 5.90 -3.01
N ASP A 89 8.06 6.35 -3.96
CA ASP A 89 8.86 5.48 -4.84
C ASP A 89 9.88 4.60 -4.10
N GLU A 90 10.33 5.03 -2.94
CA GLU A 90 11.28 4.30 -2.09
C GLU A 90 10.58 3.29 -1.15
N SER A 91 9.25 3.21 -1.19
CA SER A 91 8.47 2.26 -0.39
C SER A 91 8.16 0.95 -1.13
N TRP A 92 8.50 0.85 -2.42
CA TRP A 92 8.19 -0.32 -3.24
C TRP A 92 9.21 -0.54 -4.36
N GLU A 93 9.22 -1.77 -4.91
CA GLU A 93 9.93 -2.11 -6.14
C GLU A 93 9.05 -2.90 -7.10
N LEU A 94 9.26 -2.72 -8.40
CA LEU A 94 8.56 -3.51 -9.41
C LEU A 94 9.06 -4.96 -9.34
N VAL A 95 8.16 -5.92 -9.28
CA VAL A 95 8.50 -7.33 -9.40
C VAL A 95 8.60 -7.64 -10.89
N GLU A 96 9.82 -7.75 -11.39
CA GLU A 96 10.04 -8.26 -12.74
C GLU A 96 9.54 -9.71 -12.81
N ASP A 97 8.65 -9.99 -13.76
CA ASP A 97 8.28 -11.38 -14.05
C ASP A 97 9.57 -12.10 -14.48
N PRO A 98 9.99 -13.20 -13.83
CA PRO A 98 11.18 -13.93 -14.22
C PRO A 98 10.91 -14.62 -15.57
N GLY A 99 11.07 -13.87 -16.65
CA GLY A 99 11.10 -14.28 -18.04
C GLY A 99 10.23 -15.47 -18.42
N VAL A 100 9.11 -15.23 -19.10
CA VAL A 100 8.75 -16.15 -20.19
C VAL A 100 9.88 -16.03 -21.23
N PRO A 101 10.65 -17.09 -21.51
CA PRO A 101 11.72 -17.05 -22.51
C PRO A 101 11.20 -16.76 -23.93
#